data_AF-A0A7V0RKG6-F1
#
_entry.id   AF-A0A7V0RKG6-F1
#
_cell.length_a   1.000
_cell.length_b   1.000
_cell.length_c   1.000
_cell.angle_alpha   90.00
_cell.angle_beta   90.00
_cell.angle_gamma   90.00
#
_symmetry.space_group_name_H-M   'P 1'
#
loop_
_entity.id
_entity.type
_entity.pdbx_description
1 polymer ?
#
loop_
_entity_poly.entity_id
_entity_poly.type
_entity_poly.pdbx_seq_one_letter_code
_entity_poly.pdbx_strand_id
1 'polypeptide(L)'
;MSKSPVQLRVVASNDHEFARESLARAFKNSMTEHLRAHTKDTNVNPETLLTTDYLNHFNEIIMLLELVPSAPTQFAAELAGWQHESYEEHFTHSGFRDKELAIIGYRNAPQEVRHAFDSSVADLETEMVMLLQQVQEKIATGDTEGLSILCNEAVPRLQNFIQITAGIVNGSVPDSPETGEPGASGDESASAQSAVDALFD
;
A
#
# COMPACT_ATOMS: atom_id res chain seq x y z
N MET A 1 19.23 -23.10 45.04
CA MET A 1 20.31 -22.94 44.03
C MET A 1 20.39 -21.47 43.67
N SER A 2 21.44 -20.77 44.14
CA SER A 2 21.63 -19.33 43.91
C SER A 2 22.20 -19.10 42.52
N LYS A 3 21.55 -18.27 41.69
CA LYS A 3 21.99 -17.97 40.32
C LYS A 3 23.29 -17.14 40.35
N SER A 4 24.21 -17.43 39.44
CA SER A 4 25.50 -16.74 39.31
C SER A 4 25.31 -15.24 39.00
N PRO A 5 26.20 -14.34 39.48
CA PRO A 5 26.09 -12.89 39.24
C PRO A 5 26.05 -12.50 37.75
N VAL A 6 26.61 -13.33 36.87
CA VAL A 6 26.50 -13.13 35.40
C VAL A 6 25.09 -13.42 34.90
N GLN A 7 24.43 -14.46 35.41
CA GLN A 7 23.03 -14.76 35.10
C GLN A 7 22.07 -13.70 35.64
N LEU A 8 22.35 -13.12 36.82
CA LEU A 8 21.53 -12.04 37.37
C LEU A 8 21.60 -10.76 36.51
N ARG A 9 22.79 -10.43 35.99
CA ARG A 9 23.01 -9.25 35.14
C ARG A 9 22.34 -9.36 33.77
N VAL A 10 22.32 -10.55 33.17
CA VAL A 10 21.66 -10.79 31.87
C VAL A 10 20.14 -10.77 32.02
N VAL A 11 19.59 -11.38 33.08
CA VAL A 11 18.13 -11.39 33.33
C VAL A 11 17.60 -9.98 33.58
N ALA A 12 18.27 -9.18 34.41
CA ALA A 12 17.87 -7.79 34.65
C ALA A 12 17.95 -6.91 33.38
N SER A 13 18.93 -7.17 32.49
CA SER A 13 19.04 -6.49 31.20
C SER A 13 17.87 -6.83 30.28
N ASN A 14 17.48 -8.11 30.20
CA ASN A 14 16.36 -8.57 29.39
C ASN A 14 15.01 -8.06 29.92
N ASP A 15 14.83 -7.99 31.25
CA ASP A 15 13.60 -7.47 31.86
C ASP A 15 13.39 -5.96 31.54
N HIS A 16 14.48 -5.18 31.52
CA HIS A 16 14.44 -3.77 31.14
C HIS A 16 14.19 -3.56 29.64
N GLU A 17 14.71 -4.45 28.78
CA GLU A 17 14.48 -4.41 27.33
C GLU A 17 13.03 -4.76 26.99
N PHE A 18 12.49 -5.82 27.60
CA PHE A 18 11.08 -6.21 27.47
C PHE A 18 10.13 -5.11 27.95
N ALA A 19 10.43 -4.44 29.06
CA ALA A 19 9.64 -3.32 29.56
C ALA A 19 9.64 -2.12 28.58
N ARG A 20 10.76 -1.85 27.92
CA ARG A 20 10.87 -0.78 26.90
C ARG A 20 10.07 -1.13 25.64
N GLU A 21 10.17 -2.36 25.16
CA GLU A 21 9.42 -2.81 23.99
C GLU A 21 7.91 -2.80 24.25
N SER A 22 7.48 -3.25 25.42
CA SER A 22 6.08 -3.19 25.87
C SER A 22 5.56 -1.75 25.93
N LEU A 23 6.34 -0.84 26.52
CA LEU A 23 5.97 0.59 26.59
C LEU A 23 5.88 1.22 25.19
N ALA A 24 6.84 0.91 24.31
CA ALA A 24 6.83 1.40 22.93
C ALA A 24 5.59 0.91 22.17
N ARG A 25 5.21 -0.36 22.35
CA ARG A 25 4.00 -0.94 21.75
C ARG A 25 2.72 -0.29 22.27
N ALA A 26 2.63 -0.09 23.58
CA ALA A 26 1.48 0.60 24.20
C ALA A 26 1.35 2.05 23.71
N PHE A 27 2.48 2.77 23.63
CA PHE A 27 2.49 4.14 23.10
C PHE A 27 2.08 4.18 21.62
N LYS A 28 2.63 3.28 20.78
CA LYS A 28 2.25 3.17 19.37
C LYS A 28 0.75 2.92 19.22
N ASN A 29 0.20 1.96 19.97
CA ASN A 29 -1.23 1.65 19.91
C ASN A 29 -2.10 2.85 20.32
N SER A 30 -1.72 3.56 21.39
CA SER A 30 -2.43 4.77 21.81
C SER A 30 -2.35 5.88 20.77
N MET A 31 -1.21 6.04 20.09
CA MET A 31 -1.03 7.01 19.01
C MET A 31 -1.88 6.66 17.79
N THR A 32 -1.86 5.40 17.36
CA THR A 32 -2.69 4.90 16.27
C THR A 32 -4.17 5.17 16.56
N GLU A 33 -4.66 4.83 17.75
CA GLU A 33 -6.07 5.08 18.12
C GLU A 33 -6.41 6.59 18.14
N HIS A 34 -5.48 7.42 18.62
CA HIS A 34 -5.64 8.87 18.57
C HIS A 34 -5.74 9.39 17.12
N LEU A 35 -4.90 8.90 16.21
CA LEU A 35 -4.95 9.27 14.80
C LEU A 35 -6.25 8.83 14.14
N ARG A 36 -6.73 7.61 14.45
CA ARG A 36 -8.03 7.10 13.97
C ARG A 36 -9.19 8.00 14.36
N ALA A 37 -9.20 8.52 15.58
CA ALA A 37 -10.23 9.44 16.02
C ALA A 37 -10.24 10.76 15.22
N HIS A 38 -9.10 11.15 14.63
CA HIS A 38 -8.95 12.39 13.85
C HIS A 38 -9.18 12.21 12.34
N THR A 39 -9.41 10.99 11.85
CA THR A 39 -9.73 10.77 10.43
C THR A 39 -11.17 11.11 10.07
N LYS A 40 -12.04 11.34 11.07
CA LYS A 40 -13.43 11.72 10.85
C LYS A 40 -13.52 12.99 10.01
N ASP A 41 -14.38 12.95 8.99
CA ASP A 41 -14.61 14.05 8.03
C ASP A 41 -13.38 14.41 7.16
N THR A 42 -12.41 13.49 7.06
CA THR A 42 -11.24 13.55 6.17
C THR A 42 -11.29 12.42 5.13
N ASN A 43 -10.41 12.50 4.13
CA ASN A 43 -10.21 11.42 3.15
C ASN A 43 -9.19 10.36 3.62
N VAL A 44 -8.71 10.43 4.87
CA VAL A 44 -7.81 9.43 5.44
C VAL A 44 -8.64 8.25 5.95
N ASN A 45 -8.28 7.04 5.52
CA ASN A 45 -8.95 5.82 5.95
C ASN A 45 -8.60 5.51 7.42
N PRO A 46 -9.60 5.29 8.31
CA PRO A 46 -9.35 5.03 9.73
C PRO A 46 -8.62 3.72 10.01
N GLU A 47 -8.80 2.68 9.19
CA GLU A 47 -8.19 1.38 9.45
C GLU A 47 -6.72 1.37 9.06
N THR A 48 -6.41 1.92 7.89
CA THR A 48 -5.07 1.91 7.29
C THR A 48 -4.24 3.13 7.64
N LEU A 49 -4.89 4.25 8.01
CA LEU A 49 -4.29 5.57 8.18
C LEU A 49 -3.68 6.16 6.88
N LEU A 50 -4.08 5.65 5.72
CA LEU A 50 -3.65 6.10 4.39
C LEU A 50 -4.79 6.81 3.65
N THR A 51 -4.46 7.57 2.60
CA THR A 51 -5.47 8.20 1.73
C THR A 51 -5.18 7.99 0.26
N THR A 52 -6.24 7.86 -0.56
CA THR A 52 -6.13 7.70 -2.01
C THR A 52 -5.77 9.01 -2.71
N ASP A 53 -5.86 10.15 -2.01
CA ASP A 53 -5.40 11.45 -2.53
C ASP A 53 -3.94 11.41 -2.99
N TYR A 54 -3.12 10.52 -2.42
CA TYR A 54 -1.76 10.28 -2.88
C TYR A 54 -1.71 9.84 -4.34
N LEU A 55 -2.67 9.03 -4.81
CA LEU A 55 -2.65 8.46 -6.16
C LEU A 55 -2.97 9.49 -7.25
N ASN A 56 -3.40 10.69 -6.88
CA ASN A 56 -3.77 11.75 -7.82
C ASN A 56 -2.62 12.14 -8.75
N HIS A 57 -1.38 12.22 -8.25
CA HIS A 57 -0.23 12.60 -9.09
C HIS A 57 0.10 11.56 -10.17
N PHE A 58 -0.23 10.28 -9.94
CA PHE A 58 -0.15 9.26 -11.00
C PHE A 58 -1.30 9.39 -11.99
N ASN A 59 -2.52 9.63 -11.51
CA ASN A 59 -3.70 9.81 -12.37
C ASN A 59 -3.54 11.00 -13.33
N GLU A 60 -2.89 12.08 -12.89
CA GLU A 60 -2.56 13.23 -13.73
C GLU A 60 -1.70 12.82 -14.93
N ILE A 61 -0.67 12.00 -14.72
CA ILE A 61 0.18 11.48 -15.81
C ILE A 61 -0.58 10.52 -16.70
N ILE A 62 -1.43 9.65 -16.14
CA ILE A 62 -2.27 8.74 -16.93
C ILE A 62 -3.17 9.55 -17.88
N MET A 63 -3.78 10.64 -17.42
CA MET A 63 -4.58 11.53 -18.28
C MET A 63 -3.73 12.14 -19.42
N LEU A 64 -2.48 12.54 -19.13
CA LEU A 64 -1.58 13.05 -20.19
C LEU A 64 -1.20 11.95 -21.19
N LEU A 65 -0.99 10.72 -20.74
CA LEU A 65 -0.68 9.56 -21.58
C LEU A 65 -1.85 9.19 -22.51
N GLU A 66 -3.09 9.43 -22.10
CA GLU A 66 -4.27 9.26 -22.97
C GLU A 66 -4.33 10.31 -24.09
N LEU A 67 -3.85 11.53 -23.82
CA LEU A 67 -3.89 12.64 -24.77
C LEU A 67 -2.67 12.68 -25.71
N VAL A 68 -1.50 12.24 -25.26
CA VAL A 68 -0.24 12.39 -25.99
C VAL A 68 -0.23 11.78 -27.40
N PRO A 69 -0.91 10.65 -27.72
CA PRO A 69 -0.94 10.13 -29.08
C PRO A 69 -1.60 11.09 -30.08
N SER A 70 -2.54 11.92 -29.63
CA SER A 70 -3.23 12.89 -30.48
C SER A 70 -2.44 14.19 -30.70
N ALA A 71 -1.56 14.55 -29.74
CA ALA A 71 -0.74 15.75 -29.78
C ALA A 71 0.64 15.49 -29.16
N PRO A 72 1.54 14.74 -29.84
CA PRO A 72 2.77 14.21 -29.23
C PRO A 72 3.72 15.27 -28.67
N THR A 73 3.77 16.45 -29.26
CA THR A 73 4.69 17.53 -28.85
C THR A 73 4.15 18.42 -27.75
N GLN A 74 2.83 18.45 -27.53
CA GLN A 74 2.20 19.40 -26.61
C GLN A 74 2.51 19.09 -25.14
N PHE A 75 2.51 17.81 -24.78
CA PHE A 75 2.69 17.34 -23.39
C PHE A 75 4.06 16.69 -23.12
N ALA A 76 4.94 16.66 -24.13
CA ALA A 76 6.24 15.97 -24.03
C ALA A 76 7.10 16.50 -22.87
N ALA A 77 7.10 17.81 -22.63
CA ALA A 77 7.88 18.42 -21.55
C ALA A 77 7.35 18.06 -20.16
N GLU A 78 6.04 17.99 -19.98
CA GLU A 78 5.41 17.60 -18.71
C GLU A 78 5.68 16.14 -18.40
N LEU A 79 5.48 15.25 -19.38
CA LEU A 79 5.80 13.82 -19.26
C LEU A 79 7.29 13.56 -19.01
N ALA A 80 8.18 14.40 -19.57
CA ALA A 80 9.61 14.29 -19.34
C ALA A 80 10.08 14.90 -18.01
N GLY A 81 9.31 15.84 -17.46
CA GLY A 81 9.58 16.45 -16.17
C GLY A 81 9.01 15.68 -14.99
N TRP A 82 8.15 14.68 -15.22
CA TRP A 82 7.57 13.90 -14.13
C TRP A 82 8.64 13.13 -13.35
N GLN A 83 8.55 13.22 -12.03
CA GLN A 83 9.38 12.49 -11.10
C GLN A 83 8.48 11.92 -10.01
N HIS A 84 8.80 10.72 -9.56
CA HIS A 84 8.14 10.12 -8.43
C HIS A 84 8.41 10.93 -7.15
N GLU A 85 7.36 11.15 -6.37
CA GLU A 85 7.45 11.67 -5.00
C GLU A 85 7.02 10.58 -4.04
N SER A 86 7.78 10.37 -2.97
CA SER A 86 7.33 9.51 -1.88
C SER A 86 6.02 10.04 -1.28
N TYR A 87 5.31 9.18 -0.55
CA TYR A 87 4.06 9.55 0.13
C TYR A 87 4.19 10.83 0.96
N GLU A 88 5.27 10.95 1.73
CA GLU A 88 5.50 12.11 2.59
C GLU A 88 5.89 13.36 1.81
N GLU A 89 6.71 13.23 0.76
CA GLU A 89 7.09 14.35 -0.12
C GLU A 89 5.86 14.91 -0.84
N HIS A 90 5.04 14.02 -1.42
CA HIS A 90 3.81 14.40 -2.11
C HIS A 90 2.91 15.26 -1.21
N PHE A 91 2.62 14.80 0.02
CA PHE A 91 1.77 15.57 0.93
C PHE A 91 2.45 16.83 1.48
N THR A 92 3.78 16.85 1.57
CA THR A 92 4.50 18.06 1.96
C THR A 92 4.27 19.18 0.94
N HIS A 93 4.31 18.85 -0.35
CA HIS A 93 4.17 19.79 -1.46
C HIS A 93 2.71 20.03 -1.90
N SER A 94 1.79 19.11 -1.65
CA SER A 94 0.41 19.22 -2.13
C SER A 94 -0.45 20.21 -1.34
N GLY A 95 -1.56 20.62 -1.96
CA GLY A 95 -2.62 21.43 -1.35
C GLY A 95 -3.61 20.62 -0.51
N PHE A 96 -3.31 19.36 -0.19
CA PHE A 96 -4.21 18.49 0.56
C PHE A 96 -4.47 19.05 1.96
N ARG A 97 -5.75 19.23 2.31
CA ARG A 97 -6.19 19.90 3.55
C ARG A 97 -5.64 19.22 4.81
N ASP A 98 -5.64 17.89 4.81
CA ASP A 98 -5.33 17.07 5.97
C ASP A 98 -3.93 16.42 5.87
N LYS A 99 -2.97 17.10 5.21
CA LYS A 99 -1.62 16.58 4.91
C LYS A 99 -0.80 16.13 6.11
N GLU A 100 -0.87 16.86 7.23
CA GLU A 100 -0.14 16.47 8.45
C GLU A 100 -0.69 15.15 9.02
N LEU A 101 -2.02 14.97 8.97
CA LEU A 101 -2.66 13.73 9.37
C LEU A 101 -2.28 12.58 8.43
N ALA A 102 -2.21 12.81 7.12
CA ALA A 102 -1.77 11.80 6.16
C ALA A 102 -0.33 11.36 6.41
N ILE A 103 0.60 12.30 6.60
CA ILE A 103 2.04 12.02 6.83
C ILE A 103 2.22 11.25 8.15
N ILE A 104 1.65 11.76 9.25
CA ILE A 104 1.76 11.09 10.56
C ILE A 104 1.01 9.74 10.54
N GLY A 105 -0.12 9.67 9.85
CA GLY A 105 -0.90 8.46 9.62
C GLY A 105 -0.07 7.37 8.96
N TYR A 106 0.58 7.68 7.83
CA TYR A 106 1.48 6.77 7.12
C TYR A 106 2.61 6.22 8.01
N ARG A 107 3.24 7.07 8.83
CA ARG A 107 4.28 6.63 9.78
C ARG A 107 3.77 5.65 10.84
N ASN A 108 2.48 5.74 11.19
CA ASN A 108 1.83 4.93 12.22
C ASN A 108 0.88 3.86 11.66
N ALA A 109 0.81 3.72 10.34
CA ALA A 109 0.00 2.71 9.67
C ALA A 109 0.39 1.29 10.13
N PRO A 110 -0.56 0.34 10.09
CA PRO A 110 -0.23 -1.07 10.30
C PRO A 110 0.92 -1.50 9.38
N GLN A 111 1.89 -2.23 9.92
CA GLN A 111 3.13 -2.51 9.19
C GLN A 111 2.88 -3.28 7.89
N GLU A 112 2.01 -4.28 7.93
CA GLU A 112 1.62 -5.08 6.76
C GLU A 112 0.97 -4.23 5.67
N VAL A 113 0.07 -3.32 6.05
CA VAL A 113 -0.57 -2.38 5.13
C VAL A 113 0.47 -1.45 4.50
N ARG A 114 1.36 -0.88 5.31
CA ARG A 114 2.40 0.03 4.81
C ARG A 114 3.35 -0.68 3.85
N HIS A 115 3.79 -1.90 4.18
CA HIS A 115 4.65 -2.70 3.31
C HIS A 115 3.96 -3.06 1.98
N ALA A 116 2.69 -3.50 2.03
CA ALA A 116 1.92 -3.81 0.82
C ALA A 116 1.75 -2.56 -0.05
N PHE A 117 1.45 -1.42 0.56
CA PHE A 117 1.31 -0.14 -0.12
C PHE A 117 2.63 0.29 -0.78
N ASP A 118 3.73 0.34 -0.01
CA ASP A 118 5.05 0.75 -0.51
C ASP A 118 5.51 -0.15 -1.67
N SER A 119 5.28 -1.46 -1.57
CA SER A 119 5.59 -2.41 -2.65
C SER A 119 4.75 -2.14 -3.90
N SER A 120 3.44 -1.95 -3.73
CA SER A 120 2.53 -1.67 -4.86
C SER A 120 2.86 -0.34 -5.55
N VAL A 121 3.29 0.67 -4.79
CA VAL A 121 3.72 1.97 -5.32
C VAL A 121 5.04 1.82 -6.08
N ALA A 122 6.01 1.06 -5.57
CA ALA A 122 7.28 0.83 -6.24
C ALA A 122 7.10 0.10 -7.59
N ASP A 123 6.17 -0.86 -7.66
CA ASP A 123 5.82 -1.55 -8.90
C ASP A 123 5.21 -0.58 -9.93
N LEU A 124 4.26 0.26 -9.48
CA LEU A 124 3.62 1.28 -10.30
C LEU A 124 4.63 2.33 -10.80
N GLU A 125 5.51 2.81 -9.92
CA GLU A 125 6.59 3.73 -10.26
C GLU A 125 7.49 3.14 -11.34
N THR A 126 7.93 1.90 -11.16
CA THR A 126 8.81 1.22 -12.11
C THR A 126 8.18 1.14 -13.50
N GLU A 127 6.90 0.71 -13.59
CA GLU A 127 6.18 0.65 -14.87
C GLU A 127 6.02 2.06 -15.48
N MET A 128 5.68 3.07 -14.66
CA MET A 128 5.48 4.43 -15.15
C MET A 128 6.78 5.05 -15.69
N VAL A 129 7.91 4.92 -14.99
CA VAL A 129 9.21 5.43 -15.45
C VAL A 129 9.62 4.77 -16.77
N MET A 130 9.50 3.43 -16.85
CA MET A 130 9.82 2.68 -18.07
C MET A 130 8.92 3.07 -19.25
N LEU A 131 7.64 3.32 -19.00
CA LEU A 131 6.70 3.79 -20.01
C LEU A 131 7.05 5.20 -20.49
N LEU A 132 7.30 6.13 -19.59
CA LEU A 132 7.61 7.52 -19.94
C LEU A 132 8.88 7.62 -20.79
N GLN A 133 9.88 6.78 -20.51
CA GLN A 133 11.08 6.69 -21.36
C GLN A 133 10.75 6.23 -22.79
N GLN A 134 9.93 5.18 -22.93
CA GLN A 134 9.50 4.68 -24.24
C GLN A 134 8.66 5.72 -24.99
N VAL A 135 7.75 6.41 -24.28
CA VAL A 135 6.94 7.50 -24.85
C VAL A 135 7.84 8.61 -25.40
N GLN A 136 8.85 9.03 -24.64
CA GLN A 136 9.82 10.04 -25.11
C GLN A 136 10.57 9.59 -26.36
N GLU A 137 11.01 8.33 -26.42
CA GLU A 137 11.68 7.78 -27.59
C GLU A 137 10.77 7.80 -28.83
N LYS A 138 9.50 7.40 -28.68
CA LYS A 138 8.52 7.42 -29.77
C LYS A 138 8.22 8.83 -30.26
N ILE A 139 8.11 9.79 -29.35
CA ILE A 139 7.98 11.21 -29.69
C ILE A 139 9.21 11.70 -30.46
N ALA A 140 10.42 11.38 -29.99
CA ALA A 140 11.67 11.83 -30.59
C ALA A 140 11.92 11.24 -31.99
N THR A 141 11.50 10.00 -32.22
CA THR A 141 11.62 9.30 -33.51
C THR A 141 10.48 9.62 -34.48
N GLY A 142 9.41 10.28 -34.00
CA GLY A 142 8.23 10.58 -34.80
C GLY A 142 7.33 9.36 -35.07
N ASP A 143 7.48 8.29 -34.28
CA ASP A 143 6.71 7.05 -34.40
C ASP A 143 5.33 7.20 -33.75
N THR A 144 4.41 7.89 -34.45
CA THR A 144 3.06 8.18 -33.94
C THR A 144 2.19 6.94 -33.80
N GLU A 145 2.36 5.95 -34.67
CA GLU A 145 1.63 4.68 -34.61
C GLU A 145 2.07 3.86 -33.40
N GLY A 146 3.39 3.69 -33.23
CA GLY A 146 3.95 3.01 -32.06
C GLY A 146 3.62 3.71 -30.74
N LEU A 147 3.60 5.05 -30.72
CA LEU A 147 3.16 5.83 -29.55
C LEU A 147 1.70 5.51 -29.17
N SER A 148 0.80 5.50 -30.16
CA SER A 148 -0.61 5.20 -29.93
C SER A 148 -0.82 3.79 -29.38
N ILE A 149 -0.16 2.78 -29.97
CA ILE A 149 -0.23 1.40 -29.48
C ILE A 149 0.29 1.30 -28.04
N LEU A 150 1.46 1.89 -27.77
CA LEU A 150 2.09 1.89 -26.45
C LEU A 150 1.16 2.47 -25.38
N CYS A 151 0.59 3.66 -25.62
CA CYS A 151 -0.29 4.32 -24.65
C CYS A 151 -1.60 3.54 -24.45
N ASN A 152 -2.23 3.04 -25.53
CA ASN A 152 -3.48 2.28 -25.45
C ASN A 152 -3.32 0.97 -24.67
N GLU A 153 -2.15 0.33 -24.73
CA GLU A 153 -1.87 -0.88 -23.95
C GLU A 153 -1.48 -0.58 -22.51
N ALA A 154 -0.71 0.50 -22.28
CA ALA A 154 -0.16 0.79 -20.96
C ALA A 154 -1.16 1.47 -20.02
N VAL A 155 -2.02 2.37 -20.52
CA VAL A 155 -2.99 3.11 -19.70
C VAL A 155 -3.89 2.18 -18.87
N PRO A 156 -4.54 1.13 -19.44
CA PRO A 156 -5.35 0.21 -18.66
C PRO A 156 -4.56 -0.57 -17.61
N ARG A 157 -3.28 -0.90 -17.88
CA ARG A 157 -2.41 -1.58 -16.92
C ARG A 157 -2.08 -0.67 -15.74
N LEU A 158 -1.72 0.59 -16.00
CA LEU A 158 -1.48 1.59 -14.96
C LEU A 158 -2.73 1.84 -14.11
N GLN A 159 -3.90 1.95 -14.74
CA GLN A 159 -5.18 2.06 -14.03
C GLN A 159 -5.46 0.85 -13.12
N ASN A 160 -5.08 -0.36 -13.55
CA ASN A 160 -5.19 -1.55 -12.72
C ASN A 160 -4.26 -1.49 -11.50
N PHE A 161 -3.01 -1.07 -11.67
CA PHE A 161 -2.09 -0.84 -10.55
C PHE A 161 -2.67 0.18 -9.55
N ILE A 162 -3.17 1.32 -10.05
CA ILE A 162 -3.84 2.33 -9.22
C ILE A 162 -5.00 1.73 -8.43
N GLN A 163 -5.81 0.88 -9.06
CA GLN A 163 -6.93 0.23 -8.40
C GLN A 163 -6.47 -0.74 -7.30
N ILE A 164 -5.39 -1.51 -7.53
CA ILE A 164 -4.79 -2.38 -6.52
C ILE A 164 -4.27 -1.55 -5.34
N THR A 165 -3.49 -0.50 -5.60
CA THR A 165 -2.96 0.37 -4.56
C THR A 165 -4.07 1.05 -3.76
N ALA A 166 -5.12 1.53 -4.44
CA ALA A 166 -6.31 2.09 -3.80
C ALA A 166 -7.04 1.06 -2.94
N GLY A 167 -7.07 -0.22 -3.35
CA GLY A 167 -7.57 -1.32 -2.54
C GLY A 167 -6.82 -1.44 -1.22
N ILE A 168 -5.49 -1.43 -1.26
CA ILE A 168 -4.64 -1.49 -0.06
C ILE A 168 -4.89 -0.31 0.87
N VAL A 169 -4.96 0.91 0.31
CA VAL A 169 -5.30 2.13 1.07
C VAL A 169 -6.66 2.00 1.76
N ASN A 170 -7.60 1.29 1.14
CA ASN A 170 -8.94 1.07 1.70
C ASN A 170 -9.05 -0.19 2.59
N GLY A 171 -7.96 -0.92 2.82
CA GLY A 171 -7.92 -2.07 3.72
C GLY A 171 -8.02 -3.44 3.05
N SER A 172 -8.05 -3.51 1.72
CA SER A 172 -7.87 -4.77 0.97
C SER A 172 -6.39 -5.10 0.90
N VAL A 173 -5.84 -5.68 1.98
CA VAL A 173 -4.49 -6.25 1.92
C VAL A 173 -4.59 -7.57 1.15
N PRO A 174 -3.86 -7.75 0.04
CA PRO A 174 -3.81 -9.05 -0.62
C PRO A 174 -3.28 -10.08 0.38
N ASP A 175 -3.92 -11.25 0.46
CA ASP A 175 -3.53 -12.33 1.37
C ASP A 175 -2.01 -12.54 1.26
N SER A 176 -1.29 -12.25 2.35
CA SER A 176 0.10 -12.67 2.47
C SER A 176 0.10 -14.20 2.36
N PRO A 177 1.08 -14.80 1.66
CA PRO A 177 1.20 -16.25 1.64
C PRO A 177 1.33 -16.71 3.09
N GLU A 178 0.28 -17.35 3.60
CA GLU A 178 0.24 -17.90 4.94
C GLU A 178 1.51 -18.73 5.15
N THR A 179 2.37 -18.31 6.07
CA THR A 179 3.29 -19.25 6.71
C THR A 179 2.42 -20.25 7.44
N GLY A 180 2.10 -21.35 6.76
CA GLY A 180 1.29 -22.43 7.29
C GLY A 180 1.91 -22.98 8.55
N GLU A 181 1.29 -22.69 9.68
CA GLU A 181 1.32 -23.57 10.84
C GLU A 181 0.04 -24.42 10.83
N PRO A 182 0.13 -25.76 10.94
CA PRO A 182 -1.04 -26.62 10.96
C PRO A 182 -1.72 -26.50 12.34
N GLY A 183 -2.68 -25.57 12.43
CA GLY A 183 -3.61 -25.47 13.54
C GLY A 183 -4.58 -26.65 13.51
N ALA A 184 -4.32 -27.65 14.35
CA ALA A 184 -5.28 -28.69 14.68
C ALA A 184 -6.49 -28.06 15.40
N SER A 185 -7.60 -27.92 14.68
CA SER A 185 -8.93 -27.85 15.28
C SER A 185 -9.89 -28.56 14.35
N GLY A 186 -10.25 -29.79 14.73
CA GLY A 186 -11.41 -30.44 14.19
C GLY A 186 -12.65 -29.68 14.64
N ASP A 187 -13.58 -29.49 13.71
CA ASP A 187 -15.00 -29.56 14.05
C ASP A 187 -15.75 -30.14 12.84
N GLU A 188 -16.08 -31.43 12.99
CA GLU A 188 -16.96 -32.17 12.10
C GLU A 188 -18.38 -31.58 12.23
N SER A 189 -18.76 -30.72 11.30
CA SER A 189 -20.17 -30.35 11.14
C SER A 189 -20.55 -30.19 9.68
N ALA A 190 -20.46 -31.30 8.93
CA ALA A 190 -21.18 -31.52 7.69
C ALA A 190 -21.04 -32.98 7.26
N SER A 191 -21.95 -33.88 7.73
CA SER A 191 -22.38 -35.10 7.01
C SER A 191 -23.28 -36.06 7.84
N ALA A 192 -23.61 -35.79 9.10
CA ALA A 192 -24.38 -36.73 9.93
C ALA A 192 -25.92 -36.56 9.87
N GLN A 193 -26.47 -36.12 8.72
CA GLN A 193 -27.94 -35.97 8.57
C GLN A 193 -28.53 -36.82 7.43
N SER A 194 -27.71 -37.68 6.81
CA SER A 194 -28.12 -38.53 5.69
C SER A 194 -28.25 -40.02 6.04
N ALA A 195 -28.09 -40.41 7.33
CA ALA A 195 -28.02 -41.83 7.73
C ALA A 195 -29.11 -42.28 8.72
N VAL A 196 -30.10 -41.44 9.03
CA VAL A 196 -31.18 -41.79 9.98
C VAL A 196 -32.45 -42.30 9.29
N ASP A 197 -32.64 -42.05 7.98
CA ASP A 197 -33.81 -42.51 7.23
C ASP A 197 -33.74 -43.97 6.73
N ALA A 198 -32.60 -44.66 6.92
CA ALA A 198 -32.44 -46.06 6.48
C ALA A 198 -32.65 -47.09 7.61
N LEU A 199 -33.14 -46.69 8.78
CA LEU A 199 -33.32 -47.57 9.95
C LEU A 199 -34.79 -47.82 10.33
N PHE A 200 -35.76 -47.35 9.53
CA PHE A 200 -37.19 -47.51 9.82
C PHE A 200 -38.06 -47.91 8.60
N ASP A 201 -37.47 -48.49 7.56
CA ASP A 201 -38.17 -49.19 6.46
C ASP A 201 -37.71 -50.65 6.37
#